data_AF-A0A369QCR5-F1
#
_entry.id   AF-A0A369QCR5-F1
#
_cell.length_a   1.000
_cell.length_b   1.000
_cell.length_c   1.000
_cell.angle_alpha   90.00
_cell.angle_beta   90.00
_cell.angle_gamma   90.00
#
_symmetry.space_group_name_H-M   'P 1'
#
loop_
_entity.id
_entity.type
_entity.pdbx_description
1 polymer ?
#
loop_
_entity_poly.entity_id
_entity_poly.type
_entity_poly.pdbx_seq_one_letter_code
_entity_poly.pdbx_strand_id
1 'polypeptide(L)' 'MENNSFNDDAAELRARSNWTETKGKIRQEYGHLTDDDLEYSEGKQEEWFGKIGDKIGKAAQDVKSWIHSL' A
#
# COMPACT_ATOMS: atom_id res chain seq x y z
N MET A 1 21.83 13.42 29.17
CA MET A 1 22.08 12.57 27.99
C MET A 1 20.91 11.63 27.85
N GLU A 2 20.37 11.56 26.63
CA GLU A 2 19.41 10.59 26.08
C GLU A 2 17.96 10.59 26.58
N ASN A 3 17.26 11.60 26.08
CA ASN A 3 15.89 11.66 25.56
C ASN A 3 15.21 10.28 25.32
N ASN A 4 14.17 9.96 26.08
CA ASN A 4 13.23 8.87 25.83
C ASN A 4 12.26 9.24 24.68
N SER A 5 12.67 9.01 23.43
CA SER A 5 11.84 9.17 22.23
C SER A 5 11.84 7.87 21.43
N PHE A 6 11.26 6.81 21.98
CA PHE A 6 11.18 5.47 21.37
C PHE A 6 9.74 4.90 21.34
N ASN A 7 8.71 5.74 21.35
CA ASN A 7 7.32 5.26 21.35
C ASN A 7 6.45 5.71 20.17
N ASP A 8 6.99 6.45 19.20
CA ASP A 8 6.24 6.81 17.98
C ASP A 8 6.35 5.76 16.86
N ASP A 9 7.42 4.95 16.84
CA ASP A 9 7.66 3.94 15.79
C ASP A 9 6.67 2.77 15.79
N ALA A 10 6.06 2.44 16.94
CA ALA A 10 5.21 1.24 17.06
C ALA A 10 3.86 1.38 16.33
N ALA A 11 3.36 2.61 16.16
CA ALA A 11 2.15 2.89 15.39
C ALA A 11 2.45 2.89 13.88
N GLU A 12 3.58 3.47 13.48
CA GLU A 12 4.06 3.49 12.10
C GLU A 12 4.40 2.06 11.61
N LEU A 13 5.03 1.25 12.48
CA LEU A 13 5.32 -0.16 12.21
C LEU A 13 4.05 -0.99 11.98
N ARG A 14 2.96 -0.76 12.70
CA ARG A 14 1.71 -1.54 12.51
C ARG A 14 0.98 -1.16 11.22
N ALA A 15 0.91 0.14 10.90
CA ALA A 15 0.32 0.60 9.64
C ALA A 15 1.15 0.12 8.42
N ARG A 16 2.49 0.19 8.54
CA ARG A 16 3.43 -0.28 7.52
C ARG A 16 3.47 -1.81 7.40
N SER A 17 3.22 -2.54 8.50
CA SER A 17 3.17 -4.01 8.50
C SER A 17 1.97 -4.53 7.70
N ASN A 18 0.78 -3.96 7.90
CA ASN A 18 -0.39 -4.32 7.10
C ASN A 18 -0.18 -3.98 5.62
N TRP A 19 0.39 -2.80 5.33
CA TRP A 19 0.67 -2.38 3.95
C TRP A 19 1.67 -3.28 3.21
N THR A 20 2.72 -3.73 3.91
CA THR A 20 3.73 -4.63 3.31
C THR A 20 3.12 -5.96 2.92
N GLU A 21 2.22 -6.49 3.75
CA GLU A 21 1.47 -7.71 3.42
C GLU A 21 0.51 -7.50 2.26
N THR A 22 -0.25 -6.40 2.26
CA THR A 22 -1.15 -6.03 1.16
C THR A 22 -0.39 -5.97 -0.16
N LYS A 23 0.75 -5.27 -0.22
CA LYS A 23 1.59 -5.21 -1.42
C LYS A 23 2.10 -6.59 -1.86
N GLY A 24 2.46 -7.44 -0.88
CA GLY A 24 2.85 -8.83 -1.14
C GLY A 24 1.73 -9.62 -1.83
N LYS A 25 0.50 -9.54 -1.32
CA LYS A 25 -0.70 -10.17 -1.94
C LYS A 25 -0.96 -9.60 -3.33
N ILE A 26 -0.84 -8.28 -3.50
CA ILE A 26 -1.06 -7.62 -4.78
C ILE A 26 -0.06 -8.11 -5.84
N ARG A 27 1.21 -8.19 -5.49
CA ARG A 27 2.28 -8.69 -6.37
C ARG A 27 2.15 -10.19 -6.66
N GLN A 28 1.62 -10.98 -5.73
CA GLN A 28 1.33 -12.40 -5.96
C GLN A 28 0.22 -12.61 -6.99
N GLU A 29 -0.86 -11.84 -6.89
CA GLU A 29 -1.98 -11.88 -7.85
C GLU A 29 -1.59 -11.27 -9.21
N TYR A 30 -0.85 -10.17 -9.18
CA TYR A 30 -0.44 -9.42 -10.36
C TYR A 30 1.09 -9.37 -10.44
N GLY A 31 1.68 -10.46 -10.90
CA GLY A 31 3.14 -10.64 -11.00
C GLY A 31 3.88 -9.65 -11.90
N HIS A 32 3.15 -8.79 -12.63
CA HIS A 32 3.70 -7.70 -13.43
C HIS A 32 3.80 -6.36 -12.68
N LEU A 33 3.21 -6.25 -11.48
CA LEU A 33 3.33 -5.06 -10.63
C LEU A 33 4.65 -5.09 -9.85
N THR A 34 5.38 -3.99 -9.87
CA THR A 34 6.61 -3.82 -9.08
C THR A 34 6.34 -3.11 -7.76
N ASP A 35 7.31 -3.16 -6.85
CA ASP A 35 7.22 -2.39 -5.59
C ASP A 35 7.09 -0.88 -5.84
N ASP A 36 7.69 -0.35 -6.92
CA ASP A 36 7.52 1.04 -7.38
C ASP A 36 6.08 1.34 -7.81
N ASP A 37 5.42 0.41 -8.52
CA ASP A 37 4.02 0.58 -8.95
C ASP A 37 3.06 0.56 -7.74
N LEU A 38 3.45 -0.12 -6.66
CA LEU A 38 2.71 -0.21 -5.40
C LEU A 38 3.15 0.85 -4.39
N GLU A 39 4.01 1.80 -4.77
CA GLU A 39 4.47 2.86 -3.89
C GLU A 39 3.35 3.86 -3.62
N TYR A 40 2.89 3.89 -2.37
CA TYR A 40 1.88 4.84 -1.92
C TYR A 40 2.54 6.12 -1.42
N SER A 41 2.15 7.24 -2.02
CA SER A 41 2.48 8.58 -1.51
C SER A 41 1.34 9.10 -0.64
N GLU A 42 1.68 9.59 0.55
CA GLU A 42 0.69 10.14 1.48
C GLU A 42 -0.09 11.30 0.84
N GLY A 43 -1.42 11.27 0.97
CA GLY A 43 -2.31 12.24 0.34
C GLY A 43 -2.65 11.98 -1.13
N LYS A 44 -2.09 10.93 -1.76
CA LYS A 44 -2.36 10.55 -3.17
C LYS A 44 -3.12 9.23 -3.32
N GLN A 45 -4.02 8.89 -2.40
CA GLN A 45 -4.75 7.62 -2.44
C GLN A 45 -5.50 7.41 -3.75
N GLU A 46 -6.23 8.42 -4.24
CA GLU A 46 -7.01 8.29 -5.48
C GLU A 46 -6.12 8.07 -6.71
N GLU A 47 -5.01 8.80 -6.81
CA GLU A 47 -4.04 8.65 -7.90
C GLU A 47 -3.36 7.27 -7.85
N TRP A 48 -3.08 6.77 -6.64
CA TRP A 48 -2.47 5.45 -6.42
C TRP A 48 -3.39 4.31 -6.88
N PHE A 49 -4.67 4.33 -6.46
CA PHE A 49 -5.64 3.33 -6.93
C PHE A 49 -5.84 3.40 -8.45
N GLY A 50 -5.81 4.60 -9.04
CA GLY A 50 -5.85 4.80 -10.49
C GLY A 50 -4.67 4.14 -11.21
N LYS A 51 -3.44 4.40 -10.75
CA LYS A 51 -2.22 3.81 -11.34
C LYS A 51 -2.23 2.29 -11.31
N ILE A 52 -2.61 1.70 -10.17
CA ILE A 52 -2.70 0.24 -10.05
C ILE A 52 -3.81 -0.29 -10.96
N GLY A 53 -4.96 0.38 -10.97
CA GLY A 53 -6.07 0.07 -11.85
C GLY A 53 -5.65 0.02 -13.32
N ASP A 54 -4.97 1.06 -13.80
CA ASP A 54 -4.46 1.14 -15.17
C ASP A 54 -3.48 0.01 -15.50
N LYS A 55 -2.62 -0.37 -14.55
CA LYS A 55 -1.65 -1.46 -14.73
C LYS A 55 -2.30 -2.84 -14.79
N ILE A 56 -3.35 -3.08 -14.03
CA ILE A 56 -4.06 -4.38 -13.99
C ILE A 56 -5.30 -4.41 -14.88
N GLY A 57 -5.62 -3.31 -15.56
CA GLY A 57 -6.81 -3.16 -16.40
C GLY A 57 -8.13 -3.15 -15.63
N LYS A 58 -8.15 -2.61 -14.39
CA LYS A 58 -9.34 -2.51 -13.54
C LYS A 58 -9.65 -1.07 -13.18
N ALA A 59 -10.90 -0.77 -12.84
CA ALA A 59 -11.24 0.54 -12.34
C ALA A 59 -10.61 0.78 -10.97
N ALA A 60 -10.19 2.01 -10.68
CA ALA A 60 -9.62 2.40 -9.39
C ALA A 60 -10.51 1.99 -8.20
N GLN A 61 -11.82 2.02 -8.39
CA GLN A 61 -12.84 1.63 -7.41
C GLN A 61 -12.88 0.11 -7.17
N ASP A 62 -12.64 -0.70 -8.19
CA ASP A 62 -12.50 -2.16 -8.05
C ASP A 62 -11.23 -2.49 -7.28
N VAL A 63 -10.11 -1.82 -7.60
CA VAL A 63 -8.84 -1.99 -6.90
C VAL A 63 -8.99 -1.62 -5.43
N LYS A 64 -9.63 -0.49 -5.14
CA LYS A 64 -9.90 -0.05 -3.77
C LYS A 64 -10.74 -1.06 -3.00
N SER A 65 -11.82 -1.55 -3.60
CA SER A 65 -12.72 -2.52 -2.97
C SER A 65 -12.02 -3.86 -2.72
N TRP A 66 -11.20 -4.30 -3.68
CA TRP A 66 -10.40 -5.50 -3.54
C TRP A 66 -9.35 -5.37 -2.44
N ILE A 67 -8.59 -4.27 -2.40
CA ILE A 67 -7.59 -4.02 -1.35
C ILE A 67 -8.23 -3.92 0.04
N HIS A 68 -9.39 -3.27 0.15
CA HIS A 68 -10.15 -3.23 1.42
C HIS A 68 -10.66 -4.61 1.86
N SER A 69 -10.70 -5.59 0.97
CA SER A 69 -11.15 -6.95 1.25
C SER A 69 -10.00 -7.93 1.56
N LEU A 70 -8.74 -7.50 1.43
CA LEU A 70 -7.54 -8.31 1.70
C LEU A 70 -7.18 -8.40 3.18
#